data_AF-A0A0L6HUE6-F1
#
_entry.id   AF-A0A0L6HUE6-F1
#
_cell.length_a   1.000
_cell.length_b   1.000
_cell.length_c   1.000
_cell.angle_alpha   90.00
_cell.angle_beta   90.00
_cell.angle_gamma   90.00
#
_symmetry.space_group_name_H-M   'P 1'
#
loop_
_entity.id
_entity.type
_entity.pdbx_description
1 polymer ?
#
loop_
_entity_poly.entity_id
_entity_poly.type
_entity_poly.pdbx_seq_one_letter_code
_entity_poly.pdbx_strand_id
1 'polypeptide(L)'
;MWTPSEIVGAAFSIPLTSFVVAIFVALVLEAWRSRPRGGAGDRSAAPATIDRTGVVGVRHRPELIVVVVIAAAVVCTHLLDFVLRSYVLNMSGSTASLRFALPVIVASVGLAGLAALVVARGSAASVVPVTPSVRRTWLTFSRRRDLVAAALAATVLAATTVAAGLASSTDPQGQHIWLVVPVPNVDAVDPLRLHFYGWTYGVPVLIALAALLMSLAALLRVNAARPFLSPETVAAERLARRSIASTTARVAAASLALALAGAWRLIASTGSVTGLVITGQNDGHPYESAWRYAELAAAAGWAAPVMEIVAYATLLVVVIGMPRRLPLSARTTDRSDAVGARR
;
A
#
# COMPACT_ATOMS: atom_id res chain seq x y z
N MET A 1 -24.04 29.68 0.79
CA MET A 1 -24.15 28.69 -0.31
C MET A 1 -22.80 28.02 -0.43
N TRP A 2 -22.76 26.69 -0.50
CA TRP A 2 -21.50 25.96 -0.60
C TRP A 2 -20.99 26.03 -2.03
N THR A 3 -19.70 26.32 -2.22
CA THR A 3 -19.09 26.28 -3.56
C THR A 3 -18.87 24.83 -4.00
N PRO A 4 -18.85 24.50 -5.31
CA PRO A 4 -18.56 23.14 -5.79
C PRO A 4 -17.23 22.58 -5.25
N SER A 5 -16.22 23.44 -5.09
CA SER A 5 -14.93 23.09 -4.48
C SER A 5 -15.05 22.69 -3.01
N GLU A 6 -15.92 23.36 -2.23
CA GLU A 6 -16.19 23.00 -0.84
C GLU A 6 -16.90 21.66 -0.72
N ILE A 7 -17.85 21.36 -1.62
CA ILE A 7 -18.56 20.08 -1.65
C ILE A 7 -17.58 18.94 -1.97
N VAL A 8 -16.71 19.13 -2.97
CA VAL A 8 -15.67 18.15 -3.33
C VAL A 8 -14.66 17.98 -2.19
N GLY A 9 -14.20 19.08 -1.59
CA GLY A 9 -13.29 19.05 -0.45
C GLY A 9 -13.89 18.33 0.76
N ALA A 10 -15.16 18.59 1.07
CA ALA A 10 -15.89 17.92 2.13
C ALA A 10 -16.07 16.42 1.84
N ALA A 11 -16.42 16.04 0.61
CA ALA A 11 -16.52 14.63 0.23
C ALA A 11 -15.18 13.90 0.41
N PHE A 12 -14.06 14.47 -0.05
CA PHE A 12 -12.73 13.87 0.08
C PHE A 12 -12.07 14.08 1.44
N SER A 13 -12.73 14.75 2.38
CA SER A 13 -12.24 14.87 3.77
C SER A 13 -12.28 13.54 4.53
N ILE A 14 -13.07 12.57 4.04
CA ILE A 14 -13.28 11.26 4.67
C ILE A 14 -12.57 10.17 3.83
N PRO A 15 -11.63 9.40 4.39
CA PRO A 15 -10.96 8.29 3.68
C PRO A 15 -11.91 7.26 3.04
N LEU A 16 -13.12 7.12 3.57
CA LEU A 16 -14.15 6.23 3.03
C LEU A 16 -14.57 6.61 1.60
N THR A 17 -14.60 7.90 1.25
CA THR A 17 -14.96 8.33 -0.12
C THR A 17 -13.84 8.00 -1.09
N SER A 18 -12.58 8.21 -0.71
CA SER A 18 -11.41 7.74 -1.46
C SER A 18 -11.47 6.23 -1.72
N PHE A 19 -11.87 5.45 -0.73
CA PHE A 19 -12.05 3.99 -0.87
C PHE A 19 -13.15 3.62 -1.86
N VAL A 20 -14.32 4.27 -1.78
CA VAL A 20 -15.43 4.05 -2.74
C VAL A 20 -14.98 4.37 -4.16
N VAL A 21 -14.35 5.51 -4.39
CA VAL A 21 -13.80 5.90 -5.70
C VAL A 21 -12.76 4.87 -6.17
N ALA A 22 -11.90 4.39 -5.28
CA ALA A 22 -10.90 3.38 -5.59
C ALA A 22 -11.52 2.04 -6.01
N ILE A 23 -12.68 1.64 -5.47
CA ILE A 23 -13.42 0.45 -5.94
C ILE A 23 -13.81 0.63 -7.41
N PHE A 24 -14.41 1.76 -7.77
CA PHE A 24 -14.79 2.03 -9.17
C PHE A 24 -13.56 2.01 -10.08
N VAL A 25 -12.47 2.68 -9.69
CA VAL A 25 -11.22 2.69 -10.46
C VAL A 25 -10.65 1.27 -10.61
N ALA A 26 -10.61 0.48 -9.55
CA ALA A 26 -10.12 -0.90 -9.60
C ALA A 26 -10.96 -1.79 -10.52
N LEU A 27 -12.29 -1.66 -10.46
CA LEU A 27 -13.21 -2.39 -11.34
C LEU A 27 -13.02 -2.00 -12.81
N VAL A 28 -12.88 -0.71 -13.12
CA VAL A 28 -12.62 -0.22 -14.48
C VAL A 28 -11.28 -0.72 -15.00
N LEU A 29 -10.23 -0.65 -14.19
CA LEU A 29 -8.89 -1.16 -14.55
C LEU A 29 -8.92 -2.66 -14.83
N GLU A 30 -9.62 -3.44 -14.01
CA GLU A 30 -9.76 -4.88 -14.22
C GLU A 30 -10.67 -5.22 -15.42
N ALA A 31 -11.75 -4.47 -15.64
CA ALA A 31 -12.60 -4.62 -16.82
C ALA A 31 -11.80 -4.35 -18.11
N TRP A 32 -10.99 -3.29 -18.12
CA TRP A 32 -10.16 -2.93 -19.26
C TRP A 32 -9.06 -3.97 -19.53
N ARG A 33 -8.41 -4.47 -18.48
CA ARG A 33 -7.43 -5.56 -18.59
C ARG A 33 -8.01 -6.88 -19.06
N SER A 34 -9.29 -7.11 -18.79
CA SER A 34 -10.00 -8.34 -19.15
C SER A 34 -10.58 -8.32 -20.55
N ARG A 35 -10.50 -7.19 -21.27
CA ARG A 35 -10.93 -7.14 -22.67
C ARG A 35 -10.04 -8.08 -23.48
N PRO A 36 -10.61 -9.10 -24.15
CA PRO A 36 -9.83 -9.95 -25.04
C PRO A 36 -9.20 -9.02 -26.07
N ARG A 37 -7.86 -8.97 -26.10
CA ARG A 37 -7.14 -8.36 -27.22
C ARG A 37 -7.59 -9.15 -28.44
N GLY A 38 -8.39 -8.52 -29.30
CA GLY A 38 -8.94 -9.14 -30.51
C GLY A 38 -7.83 -9.65 -31.40
N GLY A 39 -7.44 -10.90 -31.18
CA GLY A 39 -6.50 -11.66 -31.97
C GLY A 39 -7.16 -13.00 -32.23
N ALA A 40 -7.97 -13.05 -33.28
CA ALA A 40 -8.39 -14.29 -33.90
C ALA A 40 -7.14 -14.95 -34.49
N GLY A 41 -6.54 -15.90 -33.77
CA GLY A 41 -5.39 -16.65 -34.28
C GLY A 41 -4.49 -17.21 -33.20
N ASP A 42 -5.01 -18.12 -32.35
CA ASP A 42 -4.23 -19.25 -31.84
C ASP A 42 -5.10 -20.15 -30.93
N ARG A 43 -6.07 -20.84 -31.53
CA ARG A 43 -6.82 -21.91 -30.82
C ARG A 43 -6.22 -23.30 -31.06
N SER A 44 -5.03 -23.40 -31.67
CA SER A 44 -4.46 -24.68 -32.12
C SER A 44 -3.15 -25.09 -31.43
N ALA A 45 -2.73 -24.41 -30.36
CA ALA A 45 -1.65 -24.86 -29.48
C ALA A 45 -2.11 -24.77 -28.01
N ALA A 46 -2.01 -25.74 -27.12
CA ALA A 46 -1.62 -27.14 -27.18
C ALA A 46 -2.09 -27.77 -25.84
N PRO A 47 -2.62 -29.00 -25.81
CA PRO A 47 -2.96 -29.70 -24.56
C PRO A 47 -1.76 -29.79 -23.59
N ALA A 48 -0.53 -29.91 -24.13
CA ALA A 48 0.72 -30.03 -23.37
C ALA A 48 1.20 -28.73 -22.69
N THR A 49 0.82 -27.55 -23.20
CA THR A 49 1.12 -26.27 -22.53
C THR A 49 0.22 -26.01 -21.32
N ILE A 50 -1.02 -26.50 -21.36
CA ILE A 50 -1.99 -26.33 -20.28
C ILE A 50 -1.54 -27.12 -19.04
N ASP A 51 -1.09 -28.36 -19.22
CA ASP A 51 -0.68 -29.24 -18.12
C ASP A 51 0.58 -28.72 -17.40
N ARG A 52 1.58 -28.24 -18.16
CA ARG A 52 2.81 -27.62 -17.62
C ARG A 52 2.54 -26.30 -16.87
N THR A 53 1.59 -25.49 -17.35
CA THR A 53 1.15 -24.28 -16.61
C THR A 53 0.35 -24.64 -15.36
N GLY A 54 -0.35 -25.77 -15.36
CA GLY A 54 -1.07 -26.30 -14.20
C GLY A 54 -0.15 -26.65 -13.05
N VAL A 55 0.92 -27.43 -13.29
CA VAL A 55 1.88 -27.83 -12.25
C VAL A 55 2.58 -26.62 -11.61
N VAL A 56 3.02 -25.64 -12.42
CA VAL A 56 3.64 -24.40 -11.91
C VAL A 56 2.62 -23.54 -11.17
N GLY A 57 1.38 -23.47 -11.65
CA GLY A 57 0.28 -22.74 -11.02
C GLY A 57 -0.09 -23.31 -9.65
N VAL A 58 -0.19 -24.62 -9.52
CA VAL A 58 -0.47 -25.30 -8.24
C VAL A 58 0.64 -25.04 -7.22
N ARG A 59 1.91 -25.02 -7.65
CA ARG A 59 3.06 -24.74 -6.75
C ARG A 59 3.05 -23.33 -6.18
N HIS A 60 2.76 -22.32 -7.00
CA HIS A 60 2.79 -20.90 -6.59
C HIS A 60 1.44 -20.36 -6.08
N ARG A 61 0.35 -21.11 -6.24
CA ARG A 61 -0.98 -20.77 -5.74
C ARG A 61 -1.01 -20.28 -4.29
N PRO A 62 -0.38 -20.97 -3.31
CA PRO A 62 -0.48 -20.50 -1.93
C PRO A 62 0.27 -19.19 -1.70
N GLU A 63 1.39 -18.94 -2.40
CA GLU A 63 2.11 -17.67 -2.31
C GLU A 63 1.25 -16.53 -2.83
N LEU A 64 0.56 -16.76 -3.95
CA LEU A 64 -0.38 -15.78 -4.49
C LEU A 64 -1.53 -15.52 -3.50
N ILE A 65 -2.11 -16.57 -2.90
CA ILE A 65 -3.20 -16.42 -1.90
C ILE A 65 -2.72 -15.57 -0.73
N VAL A 66 -1.52 -15.85 -0.20
CA VAL A 66 -0.94 -15.06 0.88
C VAL A 66 -0.77 -13.60 0.47
N VAL A 67 -0.29 -13.30 -0.75
CA VAL A 67 -0.19 -11.91 -1.24
C VAL A 67 -1.56 -11.21 -1.28
N VAL A 68 -2.62 -11.92 -1.69
CA VAL A 68 -3.99 -11.39 -1.68
C VAL A 68 -4.47 -11.13 -0.25
N VAL A 69 -4.23 -12.06 0.67
CA VAL A 69 -4.57 -11.91 2.08
C VAL A 69 -3.84 -10.72 2.69
N ILE A 70 -2.56 -10.51 2.37
CA ILE A 70 -1.80 -9.34 2.83
C ILE A 70 -2.42 -8.05 2.29
N ALA A 71 -2.73 -7.99 0.99
CA ALA A 71 -3.33 -6.81 0.38
C ALA A 71 -4.70 -6.48 1.01
N ALA A 72 -5.54 -7.49 1.20
CA ALA A 72 -6.83 -7.34 1.87
C ALA A 72 -6.66 -6.91 3.34
N ALA A 73 -5.71 -7.50 4.07
CA ALA A 73 -5.43 -7.13 5.45
C ALA A 73 -5.01 -5.66 5.58
N VAL A 74 -4.14 -5.15 4.69
CA VAL A 74 -3.76 -3.73 4.67
C VAL A 74 -4.98 -2.82 4.51
N VAL A 75 -5.88 -3.14 3.57
CA VAL A 75 -7.12 -2.37 3.34
C VAL A 75 -8.02 -2.45 4.57
N CYS A 76 -8.33 -3.66 5.04
CA CYS A 76 -9.24 -3.89 6.16
C CYS A 76 -8.73 -3.23 7.45
N THR A 77 -7.46 -3.40 7.78
CA THR A 77 -6.87 -2.81 8.99
C THR A 77 -6.87 -1.29 8.93
N HIS A 78 -6.56 -0.69 7.78
CA HIS A 78 -6.60 0.77 7.64
C HIS A 78 -8.04 1.32 7.78
N LEU A 79 -9.03 0.69 7.14
CA LEU A 79 -10.43 1.12 7.25
C LEU A 79 -10.98 0.88 8.66
N LEU A 80 -10.63 -0.24 9.28
CA LEU A 80 -11.05 -0.56 10.64
C LEU A 80 -10.44 0.42 11.65
N ASP A 81 -9.15 0.75 11.53
CA ASP A 81 -8.51 1.76 12.38
C ASP A 81 -9.19 3.13 12.23
N PHE A 82 -9.52 3.54 11.00
CA PHE A 82 -10.30 4.75 10.74
C PHE A 82 -11.68 4.71 11.42
N VAL A 83 -12.47 3.66 11.20
CA VAL A 83 -13.83 3.53 11.75
C VAL A 83 -13.81 3.49 13.27
N LEU A 84 -12.91 2.71 13.87
CA LEU A 84 -12.80 2.58 15.32
C LEU A 84 -12.45 3.92 15.97
N ARG A 85 -11.52 4.68 15.40
CA ARG A 85 -11.11 5.98 15.94
C ARG A 85 -12.17 7.06 15.77
N SER A 86 -12.81 7.09 14.60
CA SER A 86 -13.78 8.13 14.26
C SER A 86 -15.15 7.92 14.89
N TYR A 87 -15.59 6.67 15.07
CA TYR A 87 -16.98 6.38 15.46
C TYR A 87 -17.13 5.59 16.77
N VAL A 88 -16.12 4.82 17.19
CA VAL A 88 -16.27 3.91 18.34
C VAL A 88 -15.56 4.44 19.59
N LEU A 89 -14.30 4.84 19.47
CA LEU A 89 -13.45 5.15 20.62
C LEU A 89 -13.34 6.65 20.95
N ASN A 90 -13.96 7.53 20.15
CA ASN A 90 -13.82 8.99 20.20
C ASN A 90 -12.39 9.43 20.62
N MET A 91 -11.38 8.89 19.92
CA MET A 91 -9.97 9.13 20.23
C MET A 91 -9.48 10.50 19.73
N SER A 92 -10.38 11.48 19.61
CA SER A 92 -10.07 12.84 19.18
C SER A 92 -8.96 13.49 20.03
N GLY A 93 -8.84 13.08 21.30
CA GLY A 93 -7.77 13.52 22.23
C GLY A 93 -6.65 12.51 22.51
N SER A 94 -6.63 11.31 21.91
CA SER A 94 -5.63 10.27 22.23
C SER A 94 -4.52 10.19 21.18
N THR A 95 -3.26 10.27 21.63
CA THR A 95 -2.06 10.17 20.78
C THR A 95 -1.71 8.72 20.45
N ALA A 96 -2.55 8.08 19.63
CA ALA A 96 -2.22 6.75 19.12
C ALA A 96 -1.16 6.86 18.01
N SER A 97 0.11 6.87 18.43
CA SER A 97 1.34 7.05 17.66
C SER A 97 1.48 6.11 16.46
N LEU A 98 0.93 4.90 16.56
CA LEU A 98 1.02 3.87 15.51
C LEU A 98 0.06 4.08 14.32
N ARG A 99 -0.87 5.04 14.36
CA ARG A 99 -1.94 5.17 13.37
C ARG A 99 -1.46 5.20 11.92
N PHE A 100 -0.41 5.96 11.66
CA PHE A 100 0.16 6.11 10.31
C PHE A 100 1.10 4.98 9.95
N ALA A 101 1.68 4.30 10.95
CA ALA A 101 2.57 3.16 10.75
C ALA A 101 1.79 1.86 10.48
N LEU A 102 0.55 1.76 10.94
CA LEU A 102 -0.28 0.55 10.89
C LEU A 102 -0.34 -0.12 9.50
N PRO A 103 -0.67 0.57 8.38
CA PRO A 103 -0.69 -0.07 7.06
C PRO A 103 0.71 -0.61 6.65
N VAL A 104 1.78 0.08 7.05
CA VAL A 104 3.17 -0.31 6.76
C VAL A 104 3.58 -1.51 7.61
N ILE A 105 3.18 -1.54 8.89
CA ILE A 105 3.42 -2.66 9.81
C ILE A 105 2.72 -3.92 9.29
N VAL A 106 1.43 -3.83 8.93
CA VAL A 106 0.66 -4.96 8.41
C VAL A 106 1.30 -5.51 7.13
N ALA A 107 1.69 -4.62 6.20
CA ALA A 107 2.40 -5.03 4.99
C ALA A 107 3.75 -5.68 5.33
N SER A 108 4.52 -5.13 6.26
CA SER A 108 5.82 -5.67 6.65
C SER A 108 5.70 -7.07 7.26
N VAL A 109 4.80 -7.26 8.22
CA VAL A 109 4.56 -8.56 8.86
C VAL A 109 4.06 -9.57 7.83
N GLY A 110 3.15 -9.15 6.96
CA GLY A 110 2.65 -9.97 5.86
C GLY A 110 3.77 -10.44 4.91
N LEU A 111 4.62 -9.53 4.45
CA LEU A 111 5.73 -9.85 3.55
C LEU A 111 6.81 -10.70 4.23
N ALA A 112 7.10 -10.45 5.51
CA ALA A 112 7.99 -11.29 6.32
C ALA A 112 7.43 -12.71 6.47
N GLY A 113 6.13 -12.84 6.77
CA GLY A 113 5.45 -14.12 6.85
C GLY A 113 5.44 -14.87 5.51
N LEU A 114 5.25 -14.16 4.40
CA LEU A 114 5.37 -14.74 3.06
C LEU A 114 6.80 -15.22 2.78
N ALA A 115 7.82 -14.43 3.14
CA ALA A 115 9.22 -14.83 2.99
C ALA A 115 9.51 -16.09 3.82
N ALA A 116 9.04 -16.15 5.08
CA ALA A 116 9.17 -17.30 5.95
C ALA A 116 8.46 -18.54 5.37
N LEU A 117 7.24 -18.40 4.86
CA LEU A 117 6.50 -19.47 4.18
C LEU A 117 7.27 -19.98 2.96
N VAL A 118 7.86 -19.06 2.21
CA VAL A 118 8.65 -19.35 1.02
C VAL A 118 9.93 -20.14 1.37
N VAL A 119 10.56 -19.84 2.50
CA VAL A 119 11.71 -20.60 3.04
C VAL A 119 11.27 -21.96 3.59
N ALA A 120 10.24 -21.98 4.45
CA ALA A 120 9.77 -23.17 5.18
C ALA A 120 9.25 -24.27 4.26
N ARG A 121 8.58 -23.91 3.15
CA ARG A 121 8.14 -24.88 2.15
C ARG A 121 9.27 -25.52 1.35
N GLY A 122 10.50 -25.03 1.52
CA GLY A 122 11.67 -25.52 0.84
C GLY A 122 11.62 -25.31 -0.67
N SER A 123 12.78 -25.52 -1.28
CA SER A 123 12.87 -25.68 -2.71
C SER A 123 12.76 -27.17 -3.00
N ALA A 124 11.59 -27.64 -3.45
CA ALA A 124 11.48 -29.00 -4.00
C ALA A 124 12.68 -29.26 -4.93
N ALA A 125 13.36 -30.40 -4.72
CA ALA A 125 14.56 -30.75 -5.46
C ALA A 125 14.31 -30.61 -6.96
N SER A 126 15.29 -30.07 -7.68
CA SER A 126 15.26 -29.98 -9.14
C SER A 126 15.04 -31.40 -9.67
N VAL A 127 13.95 -31.64 -10.41
CA VAL A 127 13.69 -32.96 -11.00
C VAL A 127 14.76 -33.26 -12.05
N VAL A 128 15.25 -32.22 -12.73
CA VAL A 128 16.42 -32.24 -13.61
C VAL A 128 17.29 -31.03 -13.31
N PRO A 129 18.62 -31.16 -13.13
CA PRO A 129 19.51 -30.02 -12.84
C PRO A 129 19.46 -28.98 -13.95
N VAL A 130 19.10 -27.74 -13.60
CA VAL A 130 19.15 -26.60 -14.53
C VAL A 130 20.36 -25.75 -14.20
N THR A 131 21.40 -25.79 -15.05
CA THR A 131 22.53 -24.85 -14.94
C THR A 131 22.05 -23.44 -15.28
N PRO A 132 22.16 -22.46 -14.35
CA PRO A 132 21.78 -21.09 -14.65
C PRO A 132 22.74 -20.50 -15.70
N SER A 133 22.24 -20.21 -16.90
CA SER A 133 23.02 -19.57 -17.97
C SER A 133 23.42 -18.11 -17.68
N VAL A 134 22.86 -17.48 -16.64
CA VAL A 134 23.10 -16.06 -16.29
C VAL A 134 23.04 -15.85 -14.77
N ARG A 135 23.88 -14.96 -14.23
CA ARG A 135 23.87 -14.50 -12.82
C ARG A 135 22.50 -13.90 -12.48
N ARG A 136 21.73 -14.58 -11.63
CA ARG A 136 20.38 -14.15 -11.22
C ARG A 136 20.49 -13.08 -10.13
N THR A 137 19.93 -11.90 -10.37
CA THR A 137 19.78 -10.86 -9.34
C THR A 137 18.30 -10.58 -9.11
N TRP A 138 17.95 -9.99 -7.96
CA TRP A 138 16.55 -9.75 -7.59
C TRP A 138 15.87 -8.76 -8.56
N LEU A 139 16.67 -7.91 -9.20
CA LEU A 139 16.26 -6.99 -10.26
C LEU A 139 15.79 -7.69 -11.54
N THR A 140 16.22 -8.92 -11.81
CA THR A 140 15.80 -9.68 -13.00
C THR A 140 14.32 -10.07 -12.93
N PHE A 141 13.80 -10.28 -11.73
CA PHE A 141 12.43 -10.75 -11.50
C PHE A 141 11.47 -9.63 -11.13
N SER A 142 11.94 -8.46 -10.71
CA SER A 142 11.07 -7.33 -10.43
C SER A 142 10.84 -6.47 -11.67
N ARG A 143 9.62 -5.94 -11.85
CA ARG A 143 9.39 -4.90 -12.86
C ARG A 143 9.98 -3.60 -12.32
N ARG A 144 10.90 -2.97 -13.06
CA ARG A 144 11.57 -1.72 -12.64
C ARG A 144 10.57 -0.64 -12.20
N ARG A 145 9.47 -0.48 -12.93
CA ARG A 145 8.42 0.51 -12.60
C ARG A 145 7.83 0.30 -11.20
N ASP A 146 7.58 -0.94 -10.78
CA ASP A 146 7.00 -1.21 -9.45
C ASP A 146 8.02 -0.96 -8.33
N LEU A 147 9.31 -1.26 -8.56
CA LEU A 147 10.38 -0.94 -7.60
C LEU A 147 10.64 0.56 -7.51
N VAL A 148 10.62 1.27 -8.64
CA VAL A 148 10.77 2.73 -8.67
C VAL A 148 9.61 3.39 -7.94
N ALA A 149 8.38 2.91 -8.13
CA ALA A 149 7.23 3.41 -7.39
C ALA A 149 7.36 3.18 -5.87
N ALA A 150 7.79 1.98 -5.44
CA ALA A 150 8.03 1.70 -4.03
C ALA A 150 9.17 2.56 -3.45
N ALA A 151 10.26 2.73 -4.19
CA ALA A 151 11.39 3.57 -3.78
C ALA A 151 10.98 5.04 -3.68
N LEU A 152 10.25 5.56 -4.67
CA LEU A 152 9.75 6.94 -4.65
C LEU A 152 8.80 7.16 -3.48
N ALA A 153 7.85 6.24 -3.24
CA ALA A 153 6.95 6.32 -2.10
C ALA A 153 7.71 6.30 -0.76
N ALA A 154 8.73 5.44 -0.64
CA ALA A 154 9.59 5.38 0.53
C ALA A 154 10.37 6.69 0.76
N THR A 155 10.97 7.24 -0.30
CA THR A 155 11.73 8.50 -0.23
C THR A 155 10.83 9.68 0.14
N VAL A 156 9.66 9.81 -0.50
CA VAL A 156 8.72 10.90 -0.20
C VAL A 156 8.17 10.78 1.22
N LEU A 157 7.84 9.56 1.68
CA LEU A 157 7.42 9.32 3.06
C LEU A 157 8.53 9.69 4.04
N ALA A 158 9.75 9.20 3.85
CA ALA A 158 10.88 9.51 4.73
C ALA A 158 11.17 11.01 4.78
N ALA A 159 11.20 11.68 3.62
CA ALA A 159 11.43 13.12 3.53
C ALA A 159 10.32 13.92 4.24
N THR A 160 9.05 13.56 4.01
CA THR A 160 7.90 14.18 4.68
C THR A 160 7.99 14.00 6.19
N THR A 161 8.31 12.79 6.65
CA THR A 161 8.40 12.46 8.07
C THR A 161 9.55 13.18 8.76
N VAL A 162 10.73 13.27 8.13
CA VAL A 162 11.86 14.00 8.69
C VAL A 162 11.57 15.50 8.71
N ALA A 163 11.05 16.07 7.63
CA ALA A 163 10.73 17.50 7.57
C ALA A 163 9.67 17.88 8.62
N ALA A 164 8.60 17.10 8.74
CA ALA A 164 7.55 17.34 9.72
C ALA A 164 8.04 17.10 11.16
N GLY A 165 8.88 16.08 11.38
CA GLY A 165 9.55 15.86 12.67
C GLY A 165 10.39 17.07 13.10
N LEU A 166 11.21 17.62 12.19
CA LEU A 166 12.02 18.81 12.46
C LEU A 166 11.19 20.07 12.72
N ALA A 167 10.01 20.19 12.11
CA ALA A 167 9.10 21.31 12.33
C ALA A 167 8.26 21.18 13.62
N SER A 168 8.23 20.00 14.24
CA SER A 168 7.35 19.72 15.37
C SER A 168 7.93 20.15 16.72
N SER A 169 7.05 20.62 17.61
CA SER A 169 7.34 21.02 18.99
C SER A 169 6.74 20.03 19.98
N THR A 170 7.29 20.03 21.20
CA THR A 170 6.88 19.14 22.29
C THR A 170 5.66 19.67 23.06
N ASP A 171 4.79 18.77 23.49
CA ASP A 171 3.78 19.03 24.52
C ASP A 171 4.41 19.02 25.94
N PRO A 172 3.67 19.37 27.01
CA PRO A 172 4.15 19.33 28.38
C PRO A 172 4.61 17.93 28.83
N GLN A 173 4.19 16.89 28.14
CA GLN A 173 4.54 15.50 28.36
C GLN A 173 5.76 15.05 27.52
N GLY A 174 6.39 15.96 26.76
CA GLY A 174 7.55 15.70 25.92
C GLY A 174 7.24 15.03 24.58
N GLN A 175 5.97 14.90 24.19
CA GLN A 175 5.55 14.33 22.91
C GLN A 175 5.62 15.39 21.81
N HIS A 176 6.30 15.09 20.71
CA HIS A 176 6.34 15.92 19.51
C HIS A 176 5.04 15.79 18.70
N ILE A 177 3.97 16.42 19.19
CA ILE A 177 2.62 16.39 18.59
C ILE A 177 2.10 17.77 18.22
N TRP A 178 2.82 18.85 18.55
CA TRP A 178 2.36 20.21 18.31
C TRP A 178 3.15 20.90 17.22
N LEU A 179 2.48 21.80 16.51
CA LEU A 179 3.11 22.90 15.78
C LEU A 179 2.78 24.17 16.56
N VAL A 180 3.82 24.85 17.05
CA VAL A 180 3.68 26.12 17.76
C VAL A 180 3.80 27.25 16.75
N VAL A 181 2.71 27.97 16.53
CA VAL A 181 2.66 29.14 15.64
C VAL A 181 2.62 30.39 16.52
N PRO A 182 3.71 31.20 16.54
CA PRO A 182 3.70 32.45 17.30
C PRO A 182 2.74 33.45 16.67
N VAL A 183 2.02 34.22 17.51
CA VAL A 183 1.17 35.32 17.04
C VAL A 183 2.09 36.50 16.69
N PRO A 184 2.06 37.01 15.45
CA PRO A 184 2.90 38.13 15.07
C PRO A 184 2.62 39.37 15.93
N ASN A 185 3.68 40.10 16.30
CA ASN A 185 3.63 41.41 16.94
C ASN A 185 3.07 41.49 18.38
N VAL A 186 2.87 40.37 19.07
CA VAL A 186 2.46 40.38 20.49
C VAL A 186 3.10 39.23 21.28
N ASP A 187 4.18 39.51 22.02
CA ASP A 187 4.89 38.51 22.86
C ASP A 187 4.07 38.05 24.09
N ALA A 188 3.00 38.78 24.43
CA ALA A 188 2.15 38.51 25.59
C ALA A 188 1.00 37.53 25.33
N VAL A 189 0.79 37.09 24.09
CA VAL A 189 -0.30 36.18 23.70
C VAL A 189 0.22 34.75 23.61
N ASP A 190 -0.48 33.79 24.24
CA ASP A 190 -0.11 32.37 24.21
C ASP A 190 -0.14 31.86 22.75
N PRO A 191 0.93 31.22 22.25
CA PRO A 191 1.01 30.77 20.87
C PRO A 191 -0.02 29.68 20.57
N LEU A 192 -0.43 29.64 19.30
CA LEU A 192 -1.31 28.60 18.77
C LEU A 192 -0.60 27.25 18.81
N ARG A 193 -1.22 26.27 19.47
CA ARG A 193 -0.75 24.89 19.56
C ARG A 193 -1.67 24.02 18.73
N LEU A 194 -1.22 23.67 17.53
CA LEU A 194 -2.01 22.88 16.59
C LEU A 194 -1.49 21.45 16.54
N HIS A 195 -2.41 20.48 16.50
CA HIS A 195 -2.03 19.07 16.40
C HIS A 195 -1.35 18.79 15.05
N PHE A 196 -0.14 18.21 15.09
CA PHE A 196 0.76 18.11 13.94
C PHE A 196 1.44 16.75 13.81
N TYR A 197 1.94 16.45 12.61
CA TYR A 197 2.65 15.21 12.31
C TYR A 197 4.13 15.29 12.76
N GLY A 198 4.37 15.25 14.06
CA GLY A 198 5.74 15.28 14.62
C GLY A 198 6.37 13.92 14.88
N TRP A 199 7.50 13.90 15.59
CA TRP A 199 8.29 12.68 15.86
C TRP A 199 7.52 11.57 16.57
N THR A 200 6.53 11.90 17.38
CA THR A 200 5.65 10.91 18.05
C THR A 200 4.97 10.00 17.03
N TYR A 201 4.62 10.52 15.86
CA TYR A 201 4.07 9.76 14.74
C TYR A 201 5.15 9.30 13.75
N GLY A 202 6.19 10.12 13.57
CA GLY A 202 7.24 9.88 12.59
C GLY A 202 8.16 8.72 12.91
N VAL A 203 8.60 8.60 14.17
CA VAL A 203 9.53 7.52 14.58
C VAL A 203 8.94 6.13 14.32
N PRO A 204 7.69 5.81 14.74
CA PRO A 204 7.08 4.53 14.39
C PRO A 204 6.98 4.27 12.89
N VAL A 205 6.70 5.31 12.10
CA VAL A 205 6.61 5.19 10.62
C VAL A 205 7.98 4.87 10.01
N LEU A 206 9.06 5.50 10.47
CA LEU A 206 10.42 5.22 10.00
C LEU A 206 10.88 3.81 10.36
N ILE A 207 10.56 3.34 11.57
CA ILE A 207 10.83 1.97 12.00
C ILE A 207 10.06 0.97 11.12
N ALA A 208 8.76 1.22 10.90
CA ALA A 208 7.94 0.38 10.05
C ALA A 208 8.41 0.38 8.59
N LEU A 209 8.84 1.54 8.07
CA LEU A 209 9.43 1.67 6.74
C LEU A 209 10.68 0.81 6.60
N ALA A 210 11.62 0.90 7.56
CA ALA A 210 12.82 0.08 7.56
C ALA A 210 12.48 -1.42 7.59
N ALA A 211 11.55 -1.82 8.46
CA ALA A 211 11.06 -3.19 8.54
C ALA A 211 10.44 -3.66 7.22
N LEU A 212 9.63 -2.83 6.56
CA LEU A 212 9.00 -3.14 5.27
C LEU A 212 10.05 -3.32 4.17
N LEU A 213 11.04 -2.43 4.10
CA LEU A 213 12.13 -2.51 3.12
C LEU A 213 12.97 -3.78 3.32
N MET A 214 13.32 -4.11 4.57
CA MET A 214 14.01 -5.36 4.89
C MET A 214 13.18 -6.59 4.52
N SER A 215 11.88 -6.58 4.84
CA SER A 215 10.96 -7.69 4.54
C SER A 215 10.80 -7.89 3.03
N LEU A 216 10.67 -6.80 2.27
CA LEU A 216 10.61 -6.83 0.81
C LEU A 216 11.92 -7.33 0.21
N ALA A 217 13.07 -6.83 0.67
CA ALA A 217 14.38 -7.27 0.20
C ALA A 217 14.62 -8.76 0.49
N ALA A 218 14.27 -9.23 1.69
CA ALA A 218 14.36 -10.64 2.07
C ALA A 218 13.45 -11.50 1.20
N LEU A 219 12.20 -11.11 0.98
CA LEU A 219 11.27 -11.84 0.12
C LEU A 219 11.80 -11.93 -1.32
N LEU A 220 12.26 -10.81 -1.89
CA LEU A 220 12.84 -10.78 -3.24
C LEU A 220 14.09 -11.67 -3.33
N ARG A 221 14.91 -11.69 -2.28
CA ARG A 221 16.08 -12.56 -2.17
C ARG A 221 15.72 -14.03 -2.21
N VAL A 222 14.82 -14.45 -1.32
CA VAL A 222 14.43 -15.87 -1.24
C VAL A 222 13.73 -16.29 -2.53
N ASN A 223 12.90 -15.44 -3.12
CA ASN A 223 12.22 -15.73 -4.38
C ASN A 223 13.22 -15.93 -5.55
N ALA A 224 14.30 -15.14 -5.60
CA ALA A 224 15.34 -15.26 -6.61
C ALA A 224 16.27 -16.46 -6.41
N ALA A 225 16.52 -16.86 -5.16
CA ALA A 225 17.44 -17.94 -4.81
C ALA A 225 16.90 -19.35 -5.14
N ARG A 226 15.59 -19.50 -5.37
CA ARG A 226 14.98 -20.80 -5.61
C ARG A 226 15.46 -21.48 -6.92
N PRO A 227 15.78 -22.79 -6.91
CA PRO A 227 16.02 -23.57 -8.12
C PRO A 227 14.74 -23.71 -8.95
N PHE A 228 14.88 -23.91 -10.26
CA PHE A 228 13.76 -24.23 -11.16
C PHE A 228 13.46 -25.74 -11.09
N LEU A 229 12.23 -26.18 -11.39
CA LEU A 229 11.87 -27.61 -11.35
C LEU A 229 12.52 -28.39 -12.49
N SER A 230 12.39 -27.87 -13.72
CA SER A 230 12.93 -28.49 -14.93
C SER A 230 13.26 -27.41 -15.97
N PRO A 231 14.12 -27.70 -16.97
CA PRO A 231 14.41 -26.78 -18.07
C PRO A 231 13.16 -26.34 -18.83
N GLU A 232 12.17 -27.23 -18.95
CA GLU A 232 10.93 -27.01 -19.68
C GLU A 232 9.98 -26.02 -18.96
N THR A 233 10.04 -25.92 -17.63
CA THR A 233 9.15 -25.03 -16.84
C THR A 233 9.76 -23.66 -16.57
N VAL A 234 11.02 -23.41 -16.96
CA VAL A 234 11.76 -22.17 -16.62
C VAL A 234 10.99 -20.91 -17.03
N ALA A 235 10.40 -20.87 -18.22
CA ALA A 235 9.67 -19.69 -18.70
C ALA A 235 8.44 -19.39 -17.84
N ALA A 236 7.64 -20.42 -17.53
CA ALA A 236 6.44 -20.30 -16.71
C ALA A 236 6.76 -19.93 -15.25
N GLU A 237 7.80 -20.54 -14.66
CA GLU A 237 8.25 -20.21 -13.30
C GLU A 237 8.82 -18.79 -13.23
N ARG A 238 9.58 -18.34 -14.24
CA ARG A 238 10.07 -16.96 -14.29
C ARG A 238 8.91 -15.97 -14.31
N LEU A 239 7.86 -16.24 -15.07
CA LEU A 239 6.65 -15.40 -15.12
C LEU A 239 5.91 -15.38 -13.77
N ALA A 240 5.73 -16.53 -13.13
CA ALA A 240 5.07 -16.63 -11.83
C ALA A 240 5.85 -15.86 -10.75
N ARG A 241 7.16 -16.09 -10.64
CA ARG A 241 8.02 -15.40 -9.67
C ARG A 241 8.09 -13.88 -9.91
N ARG A 242 8.10 -13.47 -11.19
CA ARG A 242 8.04 -12.05 -11.58
C ARG A 242 6.70 -11.42 -11.22
N SER A 243 5.62 -12.17 -11.36
CA SER A 243 4.30 -11.71 -10.93
C SER A 243 4.26 -11.52 -9.41
N ILE A 244 4.75 -12.48 -8.62
CA ILE A 244 4.80 -12.38 -7.16
C ILE A 244 5.64 -11.16 -6.73
N ALA A 245 6.86 -11.03 -7.24
CA ALA A 245 7.76 -9.91 -6.93
C ALA A 245 7.17 -8.54 -7.30
N SER A 246 6.51 -8.45 -8.46
CA SER A 246 5.84 -7.24 -8.92
C SER A 246 4.64 -6.89 -8.04
N THR A 247 3.83 -7.87 -7.67
CA THR A 247 2.65 -7.67 -6.83
C THR A 247 3.03 -7.28 -5.40
N THR A 248 4.05 -7.93 -4.81
CA THR A 248 4.51 -7.60 -3.45
C THR A 248 5.12 -6.20 -3.38
N ALA A 249 5.88 -5.79 -4.40
CA ALA A 249 6.38 -4.41 -4.51
C ALA A 249 5.24 -3.39 -4.63
N ARG A 250 4.15 -3.71 -5.34
CA ARG A 250 2.95 -2.85 -5.40
C ARG A 250 2.23 -2.76 -4.06
N VAL A 251 2.10 -3.86 -3.33
CA VAL A 251 1.53 -3.85 -1.97
C VAL A 251 2.35 -2.97 -1.04
N ALA A 252 3.69 -3.09 -1.09
CA ALA A 252 4.57 -2.22 -0.32
C ALA A 252 4.40 -0.74 -0.70
N ALA A 253 4.44 -0.41 -2.00
CA ALA A 253 4.23 0.97 -2.47
C ALA A 253 2.87 1.53 -2.04
N ALA A 254 1.79 0.74 -2.14
CA ALA A 254 0.46 1.15 -1.74
C ALA A 254 0.35 1.36 -0.22
N SER A 255 0.95 0.49 0.61
CA SER A 255 0.97 0.70 2.07
C SER A 255 1.71 1.97 2.48
N LEU A 256 2.81 2.30 1.79
CA LEU A 256 3.57 3.54 2.00
C LEU A 256 2.76 4.77 1.57
N ALA A 257 2.04 4.66 0.44
CA ALA A 257 1.14 5.70 -0.03
C ALA A 257 -0.02 5.97 0.95
N LEU A 258 -0.60 4.94 1.57
CA LEU A 258 -1.61 5.12 2.63
C LEU A 258 -1.05 5.86 3.85
N ALA A 259 0.15 5.45 4.32
CA ALA A 259 0.81 6.14 5.43
C ALA A 259 1.11 7.61 5.11
N LEU A 260 1.59 7.87 3.90
CA LEU A 260 1.87 9.22 3.41
C LEU A 260 0.60 10.08 3.33
N ALA A 261 -0.48 9.52 2.79
CA ALA A 261 -1.75 10.24 2.70
C ALA A 261 -2.30 10.61 4.08
N GLY A 262 -2.24 9.70 5.04
CA GLY A 262 -2.61 9.99 6.43
C GLY A 262 -1.76 11.11 7.03
N ALA A 263 -0.45 11.08 6.82
CA ALA A 263 0.46 12.14 7.28
C ALA A 263 0.11 13.50 6.65
N TRP A 264 -0.11 13.53 5.33
CA TRP A 264 -0.50 14.75 4.61
C TRP A 264 -1.85 15.30 5.03
N ARG A 265 -2.86 14.46 5.31
CA ARG A 265 -4.14 14.92 5.89
C ARG A 265 -3.92 15.64 7.22
N LEU A 266 -3.08 15.08 8.09
CA LEU A 266 -2.82 15.70 9.39
C LEU A 266 -2.08 17.03 9.22
N ILE A 267 -1.02 17.05 8.41
CA ILE A 267 -0.26 18.28 8.10
C ILE A 267 -1.19 19.36 7.52
N ALA A 268 -2.09 18.99 6.61
CA ALA A 268 -3.06 19.90 6.01
C ALA A 268 -4.07 20.47 7.01
N SER A 269 -4.55 19.64 7.95
CA SER A 269 -5.47 20.09 9.00
C SER A 269 -4.88 21.18 9.90
N THR A 270 -3.55 21.18 10.06
CA THR A 270 -2.80 22.23 10.77
C THR A 270 -2.68 23.49 9.91
N GLY A 271 -2.54 23.35 8.59
CA GLY A 271 -2.42 24.48 7.66
C GLY A 271 -3.72 25.21 7.32
N SER A 272 -4.88 24.62 7.61
CA SER A 272 -6.19 25.26 7.42
C SER A 272 -6.58 26.26 8.51
N VAL A 273 -5.77 26.41 9.56
CA VAL A 273 -6.00 27.42 10.61
C VAL A 273 -5.36 28.73 10.18
N THR A 274 -6.18 29.65 9.66
CA THR A 274 -5.73 30.91 9.03
C THR A 274 -5.84 32.14 9.93
N GLY A 275 -6.44 32.03 11.12
CA GLY A 275 -6.50 33.16 12.05
C GLY A 275 -7.02 32.80 13.43
N LEU A 276 -6.62 33.61 14.41
CA LEU A 276 -7.10 33.55 15.78
C LEU A 276 -7.81 34.87 16.09
N VAL A 277 -9.12 34.81 16.37
CA VAL A 277 -9.87 35.96 16.89
C VAL A 277 -9.76 35.91 18.41
N ILE A 278 -9.06 36.89 19.00
CA ILE A 278 -9.05 37.08 20.45
C ILE A 278 -10.07 38.16 20.78
N THR A 279 -11.17 37.79 21.43
CA THR A 279 -12.21 38.73 21.85
C THR A 279 -11.63 39.77 22.81
N GLY A 280 -11.71 41.06 22.46
CA GLY A 280 -11.22 42.17 23.29
C GLY A 280 -9.80 42.66 22.99
N GLN A 281 -9.12 42.11 21.98
CA GLN A 281 -7.86 42.64 21.43
C GLN A 281 -8.01 42.86 19.90
N ASN A 282 -7.18 43.73 19.32
CA ASN A 282 -7.17 44.06 17.88
C ASN A 282 -8.51 44.58 17.32
N ASP A 283 -9.27 45.38 18.09
CA ASP A 283 -10.58 45.91 17.69
C ASP A 283 -11.60 44.85 17.20
N GLY A 284 -11.43 43.59 17.65
CA GLY A 284 -12.27 42.47 17.22
C GLY A 284 -11.89 41.86 15.86
N HIS A 285 -10.82 42.33 15.22
CA HIS A 285 -10.29 41.74 13.99
C HIS A 285 -9.40 40.51 14.30
N PRO A 286 -9.51 39.43 13.51
CA PRO A 286 -8.63 38.27 13.65
C PRO A 286 -7.16 38.66 13.50
N TYR A 287 -6.29 38.09 14.33
CA TYR A 287 -4.87 38.05 14.03
C TYR A 287 -4.65 37.03 12.92
N GLU A 288 -4.14 37.49 11.78
CA GLU A 288 -3.65 36.60 10.73
C GLU A 288 -2.36 35.93 11.20
N SER A 289 -2.45 34.65 11.53
CA SER A 289 -1.30 33.82 11.88
C SER A 289 -1.24 32.66 10.91
N ALA A 290 -0.54 32.83 9.80
CA ALA A 290 -0.22 31.74 8.88
C ALA A 290 1.21 31.27 9.13
N TRP A 291 1.39 29.97 9.41
CA TRP A 291 2.73 29.39 9.45
C TRP A 291 3.35 29.39 8.05
N ARG A 292 4.68 29.52 7.98
CA ARG A 292 5.48 29.70 6.75
C ARG A 292 5.22 28.66 5.64
N TYR A 293 4.68 27.50 5.98
CA TYR A 293 4.45 26.38 5.05
C TYR A 293 2.97 26.03 4.86
N ALA A 294 2.05 26.96 5.16
CA ALA A 294 0.60 26.77 5.02
C ALA A 294 0.19 26.36 3.60
N GLU A 295 0.79 26.95 2.57
CA GLU A 295 0.50 26.60 1.17
C GLU A 295 0.90 25.16 0.82
N LEU A 296 2.07 24.73 1.29
CA LEU A 296 2.55 23.35 1.10
C LEU A 296 1.66 22.35 1.84
N ALA A 297 1.18 22.71 3.02
CA ALA A 297 0.24 21.90 3.79
C ALA A 297 -1.13 21.80 3.10
N ALA A 298 -1.63 22.89 2.52
CA ALA A 298 -2.84 22.87 1.71
C ALA A 298 -2.67 21.98 0.47
N ALA A 299 -1.54 22.10 -0.24
CA ALA A 299 -1.23 21.23 -1.39
C ALA A 299 -1.15 19.75 -0.99
N ALA A 300 -0.53 19.44 0.16
CA ALA A 300 -0.51 18.10 0.73
C ALA A 300 -1.93 17.57 1.02
N GLY A 301 -2.81 18.44 1.54
CA GLY A 301 -4.23 18.12 1.78
C GLY A 301 -4.97 17.72 0.51
N TRP A 302 -4.75 18.42 -0.60
CA TRP A 302 -5.32 18.08 -1.90
C TRP A 302 -4.71 16.81 -2.51
N ALA A 303 -3.41 16.56 -2.27
CA ALA A 303 -2.73 15.38 -2.77
C ALA A 303 -3.09 14.10 -1.98
N ALA A 304 -3.48 14.21 -0.72
CA ALA A 304 -3.75 13.05 0.14
C ALA A 304 -4.88 12.13 -0.38
N PRO A 305 -6.06 12.63 -0.78
CA PRO A 305 -7.11 11.79 -1.37
C PRO A 305 -6.64 11.08 -2.64
N VAL A 306 -5.85 11.75 -3.49
CA VAL A 306 -5.29 11.15 -4.70
C VAL A 306 -4.39 9.96 -4.35
N MET A 307 -3.53 10.12 -3.35
CA MET A 307 -2.67 9.03 -2.86
C MET A 307 -3.47 7.88 -2.26
N GLU A 308 -4.53 8.14 -1.50
CA GLU A 308 -5.43 7.10 -0.98
C GLU A 308 -6.11 6.33 -2.11
N ILE A 309 -6.68 7.03 -3.10
CA ILE A 309 -7.35 6.40 -4.24
C ILE A 309 -6.37 5.49 -4.99
N VAL A 310 -5.17 5.99 -5.30
CA VAL A 310 -4.13 5.20 -5.99
C VAL A 310 -3.72 3.98 -5.16
N ALA A 311 -3.54 4.15 -3.86
CA ALA A 311 -3.14 3.06 -2.97
C ALA A 311 -4.23 1.97 -2.87
N TYR A 312 -5.47 2.36 -2.56
CA TYR A 312 -6.60 1.45 -2.49
C TYR A 312 -6.86 0.77 -3.83
N ALA A 313 -6.85 1.51 -4.94
CA ALA A 313 -7.07 0.92 -6.25
C ALA A 313 -5.98 -0.12 -6.57
N THR A 314 -4.73 0.16 -6.21
CA THR A 314 -3.62 -0.77 -6.38
C THR A 314 -3.83 -2.04 -5.55
N LEU A 315 -4.21 -1.92 -4.27
CA LEU A 315 -4.49 -3.07 -3.39
C LEU A 315 -5.70 -3.88 -3.86
N LEU A 316 -6.79 -3.22 -4.23
CA LEU A 316 -8.02 -3.85 -4.73
C LEU A 316 -7.78 -4.58 -6.06
N VAL A 317 -6.98 -4.02 -6.95
CA VAL A 317 -6.54 -4.69 -8.18
C VAL A 317 -5.78 -5.99 -7.87
N VAL A 318 -4.96 -6.02 -6.81
CA VAL A 318 -4.29 -7.25 -6.36
C VAL A 318 -5.30 -8.27 -5.86
N VAL A 319 -6.30 -7.83 -5.10
CA VAL A 319 -7.35 -8.70 -4.53
C VAL A 319 -8.27 -9.26 -5.63
N ILE A 320 -8.77 -8.42 -6.53
CA ILE A 320 -9.75 -8.77 -7.59
C ILE A 320 -9.10 -9.55 -8.73
N GLY A 321 -7.87 -9.20 -9.12
CA GLY A 321 -7.22 -9.76 -10.30
C GLY A 321 -6.65 -11.18 -10.13
N MET A 322 -6.59 -11.71 -8.91
CA MET A 322 -5.89 -12.97 -8.61
C MET A 322 -6.70 -14.24 -8.90
N PRO A 323 -8.01 -14.35 -8.58
CA PRO A 323 -8.82 -15.52 -8.91
C PRO A 323 -8.78 -15.91 -10.39
N ARG A 324 -8.55 -14.94 -11.29
CA ARG A 324 -8.45 -15.15 -12.75
C ARG A 324 -7.11 -15.69 -13.23
N ARG A 325 -6.07 -15.65 -12.38
CA ARG A 325 -4.70 -16.09 -12.70
C ARG A 325 -4.38 -17.47 -12.14
N LEU A 326 -5.26 -18.04 -11.34
CA LEU A 326 -5.16 -19.39 -10.84
C LEU A 326 -5.70 -20.34 -11.91
N PRO A 327 -4.92 -21.30 -12.43
CA PRO A 327 -5.49 -22.38 -13.21
C PRO A 327 -6.50 -23.10 -12.30
N LEU A 328 -7.77 -23.08 -12.70
CA LEU A 328 -8.77 -23.95 -12.11
C LEU A 328 -8.24 -25.37 -12.31
N SER A 329 -7.97 -26.08 -11.21
CA SER A 329 -7.68 -27.50 -11.26
C SER A 329 -8.75 -28.12 -12.15
N ALA A 330 -8.35 -28.64 -13.31
CA ALA A 330 -9.21 -29.44 -14.13
C ALA A 330 -9.76 -30.50 -13.18
N ARG A 331 -11.03 -30.35 -12.82
CA ARG A 331 -11.74 -31.28 -11.98
C ARG A 331 -11.64 -32.56 -12.76
N THR A 332 -10.86 -33.50 -12.28
CA THR A 332 -10.71 -34.84 -12.83
C THR A 332 -12.10 -35.48 -12.80
N THR A 333 -12.91 -35.18 -13.81
CA THR A 333 -14.05 -35.99 -14.21
C THR A 333 -13.47 -37.21 -14.91
N ASP A 334 -12.73 -38.00 -14.13
CA ASP A 334 -12.56 -39.42 -14.36
C ASP A 334 -13.84 -40.09 -13.85
N ARG A 335 -14.93 -39.83 -14.60
CA ARG A 335 -16.24 -40.48 -14.43
C ARG A 335 -16.77 -40.98 -15.77
N SER A 336 -15.89 -41.19 -16.75
CA SER A 336 -16.22 -41.82 -18.03
C SER A 336 -15.81 -43.28 -18.12
N ASP A 337 -14.86 -43.75 -17.29
CA ASP A 337 -14.29 -45.10 -17.49
C ASP A 337 -15.04 -46.18 -16.69
N ALA A 338 -16.00 -45.80 -15.83
CA ALA A 338 -16.79 -46.75 -15.04
C ALA A 338 -18.14 -47.17 -15.68
N VAL A 339 -18.47 -46.70 -16.89
CA VAL A 339 -19.74 -47.06 -17.57
C VAL A 339 -19.55 -47.81 -18.90
N GLY A 340 -18.31 -47.88 -19.41
CA GLY A 340 -17.97 -48.61 -20.64
C GLY A 340 -17.79 -50.12 -20.47
N ALA A 341 -17.65 -50.63 -19.25
CA ALA A 341 -17.62 -52.07 -18.98
C ALA A 341 -19.05 -52.65 -18.82
N ARG A 342 -19.89 -52.44 -19.84
CA ARG A 342 -21.04 -53.30 -20.16
C ARG A 342 -20.58 -54.16 -21.34
N ARG A 343 -20.56 -55.49 -21.25
CA ARG A 343 -21.69 -56.40 -21.45
C ARG A 343 -21.31 -57.32 -22.60
#